data_AF-A0A828RH32-F1
#
_entry.id   AF-A0A828RH32-F1
#
_cell.length_a   1.000
_cell.length_b   1.000
_cell.length_c   1.000
_cell.angle_alpha   90.00
_cell.angle_beta   90.00
_cell.angle_gamma   90.00
#
_symmetry.space_group_name_H-M   'P 1'
#
loop_
_entity.id
_entity.type
_entity.pdbx_description
1 polymer ?
#
loop_
_entity_poly.entity_id
_entity_poly.type
_entity_poly.pdbx_seq_one_letter_code
_entity_poly.pdbx_strand_id
1 'polypeptide(L)'
;MTYKHLTTRELTLIADFWHQGTKAYKVAKLLKRSQETIYRVYRFLNDGKTIEQYLESYQCHKHRCGRKRTQLPPAEVNYINSKVKAG
;
A
#
# COMPACT_ATOMS: atom_id res chain seq x y z
N MET A 1 7.25 -5.31 -15.30
CA MET A 1 6.21 -5.91 -14.44
C MET A 1 5.53 -4.82 -13.65
N THR A 2 4.24 -4.58 -13.88
CA THR A 2 3.47 -3.60 -13.09
C THR A 2 3.07 -4.22 -11.76
N TYR A 3 3.47 -3.61 -10.66
CA TYR A 3 3.11 -4.09 -9.33
C TYR A 3 1.59 -3.96 -9.12
N LYS A 4 0.90 -5.10 -9.03
CA LYS A 4 -0.54 -5.15 -8.75
C LYS A 4 -0.73 -5.30 -7.24
N HIS A 5 -1.39 -4.34 -6.61
CA HIS A 5 -1.72 -4.41 -5.19
C HIS A 5 -2.70 -5.55 -4.90
N LEU A 6 -2.66 -6.07 -3.67
CA LEU A 6 -3.68 -6.99 -3.17
C LEU A 6 -4.95 -6.20 -2.91
N THR A 7 -6.07 -6.70 -3.41
CA THR A 7 -7.40 -6.19 -3.09
C THR A 7 -7.83 -6.69 -1.71
N THR A 8 -8.78 -5.99 -1.08
CA THR A 8 -9.34 -6.42 0.21
C THR A 8 -9.90 -7.84 0.15
N ARG A 9 -10.56 -8.20 -0.96
CA ARG A 9 -11.08 -9.56 -1.21
C ARG A 9 -9.97 -10.62 -1.31
N GLU A 10 -8.84 -10.29 -1.92
CA GLU A 10 -7.69 -11.20 -1.95
C GLU A 10 -7.09 -11.35 -0.56
N LEU A 11 -6.99 -10.27 0.22
CA LEU A 11 -6.49 -10.32 1.59
C LEU A 11 -7.36 -11.18 2.51
N THR A 12 -8.68 -11.05 2.45
CA THR A 12 -9.60 -11.90 3.24
C THR A 12 -9.44 -13.37 2.85
N LEU A 13 -9.40 -13.67 1.54
CA LEU A 13 -9.21 -15.05 1.08
C LEU A 13 -7.87 -15.65 1.53
N ILE A 14 -6.79 -14.85 1.53
CA ILE A 14 -5.48 -15.27 2.03
C ILE A 14 -5.55 -15.58 3.53
N ALA A 15 -6.30 -14.80 4.31
CA ALA A 15 -6.50 -15.02 5.73
C ALA A 15 -7.28 -16.32 6.01
N ASP A 16 -8.34 -16.57 5.22
CA ASP A 16 -9.12 -17.81 5.31
C ASP A 16 -8.23 -19.04 5.02
N PHE A 17 -7.41 -18.98 3.97
CA PHE A 17 -6.47 -20.05 3.65
C PHE A 17 -5.39 -20.26 4.72
N TRP A 18 -4.95 -19.17 5.37
CA TRP A 18 -4.03 -19.23 6.50
C TRP A 18 -4.68 -19.93 7.70
N HIS A 19 -5.92 -19.58 8.03
CA HIS A 19 -6.70 -20.23 9.10
C HIS A 19 -6.94 -21.72 8.81
N GLN A 20 -7.09 -22.10 7.54
CA GLN A 20 -7.20 -23.49 7.10
C GLN A 20 -5.85 -24.25 7.12
N GLY A 21 -4.73 -23.59 7.41
CA GLY A 21 -3.40 -24.20 7.43
C GLY A 21 -2.81 -24.46 6.03
N THR A 22 -3.38 -23.85 4.99
CA THR A 22 -2.91 -24.03 3.60
C THR A 22 -1.55 -23.37 3.42
N LYS A 23 -0.59 -24.07 2.78
CA LYS A 23 0.76 -23.52 2.56
C LYS A 23 0.72 -22.33 1.58
N ALA A 24 1.44 -21.25 1.92
CA ALA A 24 1.47 -19.99 1.15
C ALA A 24 1.80 -20.16 -0.35
N TYR A 25 2.73 -21.07 -0.70
CA TYR A 25 3.09 -21.30 -2.10
C TYR A 25 1.93 -21.89 -2.94
N LYS A 26 1.03 -22.69 -2.33
CA LYS A 26 -0.17 -23.21 -2.99
C LYS A 26 -1.17 -22.08 -3.23
N VAL A 27 -1.38 -21.25 -2.21
CA VAL A 27 -2.26 -20.08 -2.28
C VAL A 27 -1.78 -19.09 -3.34
N ALA A 28 -0.47 -18.84 -3.43
CA ALA A 28 0.11 -18.00 -4.48
C ALA A 28 -0.19 -18.51 -5.89
N LYS A 29 -0.09 -19.83 -6.11
CA LYS A 29 -0.43 -20.47 -7.39
C LYS A 29 -1.92 -20.33 -7.71
N LEU A 30 -2.80 -20.53 -6.73
CA LEU A 30 -4.26 -20.38 -6.88
C LEU A 30 -4.66 -18.94 -7.22
N LEU A 31 -4.10 -17.97 -6.50
CA LEU A 31 -4.38 -16.55 -6.69
C LEU A 31 -3.63 -15.92 -7.87
N LYS A 32 -2.76 -16.69 -8.55
CA LYS A 32 -1.85 -16.20 -9.60
C LYS A 32 -1.05 -14.97 -9.15
N ARG A 33 -0.60 -14.98 -7.89
CA ARG A 33 0.21 -13.92 -7.26
C ARG A 33 1.62 -14.42 -7.00
N SER A 34 2.56 -13.48 -6.78
CA SER A 34 3.92 -13.85 -6.40
C SER A 34 3.93 -14.50 -5.02
N GLN A 35 4.74 -15.54 -4.87
CA GLN A 35 4.86 -16.27 -3.60
C GLN A 35 5.25 -15.32 -2.46
N GLU A 36 6.21 -14.43 -2.71
CA GLU A 36 6.68 -13.43 -1.74
C GLU A 36 5.55 -12.53 -1.24
N THR A 37 4.60 -12.15 -2.09
CA THR A 37 3.46 -11.32 -1.67
C THR A 37 2.58 -12.06 -0.65
N ILE A 38 2.33 -13.35 -0.88
CA ILE A 38 1.54 -14.17 0.04
C ILE A 38 2.33 -14.46 1.32
N TYR A 39 3.63 -14.75 1.22
CA TYR A 39 4.50 -14.97 2.38
C TYR A 39 4.55 -13.76 3.31
N ARG A 40 4.56 -12.54 2.77
CA ARG A 40 4.51 -11.32 3.60
C ARG A 40 3.23 -11.22 4.42
N VAL A 41 2.08 -11.54 3.83
CA VAL A 41 0.80 -11.56 4.55
C VAL A 41 0.80 -12.68 5.61
N TYR A 42 1.25 -13.89 5.25
CA TYR A 42 1.34 -15.01 6.20
C TYR A 42 2.26 -14.72 7.38
N ARG A 43 3.43 -14.10 7.13
CA ARG A 43 4.35 -13.70 8.20
C ARG A 43 3.68 -12.70 9.14
N PHE A 44 2.96 -11.72 8.58
CA PHE A 44 2.22 -10.74 9.37
C PHE A 44 1.14 -11.37 10.24
N LEU A 45 0.40 -12.36 9.71
CA LEU A 45 -0.59 -13.13 10.47
C LEU A 45 0.05 -14.03 11.54
N ASN A 46 1.19 -14.64 11.24
CA ASN A 46 1.95 -15.45 12.19
C ASN A 46 2.47 -14.63 13.38
N ASP A 47 2.72 -13.32 13.18
CA ASP A 47 3.06 -12.40 14.27
C ASP A 47 1.84 -12.09 15.18
N GLY A 48 0.66 -12.68 14.92
CA GLY A 48 -0.57 -12.46 15.69
C GLY A 48 -1.33 -11.19 15.30
N LYS A 49 -0.97 -10.54 14.19
CA LYS A 49 -1.61 -9.31 13.72
C LYS A 49 -2.80 -9.62 12.82
N THR A 50 -3.75 -8.69 12.76
CA THR A 50 -4.97 -8.86 11.95
C THR A 50 -4.80 -8.36 10.51
N ILE A 51 -5.67 -8.81 9.60
CA ILE A 51 -5.69 -8.29 8.22
C ILE A 51 -6.02 -6.80 8.17
N GLU A 52 -6.86 -6.32 9.08
CA GLU A 52 -7.19 -4.90 9.18
C GLU A 52 -5.94 -4.07 9.48
N GLN A 53 -5.12 -4.52 10.45
CA GLN A 53 -3.83 -3.91 10.75
C GLN A 53 -2.87 -3.97 9.56
N TYR A 54 -2.90 -5.06 8.77
CA TYR A 54 -2.10 -5.14 7.55
C TYR A 54 -2.51 -4.05 6.55
N LEU A 55 -3.82 -3.88 6.34
CA LEU A 55 -4.38 -2.89 5.43
C LEU A 55 -4.10 -1.45 5.88
N GLU A 56 -4.26 -1.16 7.17
CA GLU A 56 -3.94 0.13 7.78
C GLU A 56 -2.45 0.44 7.62
N SER A 57 -1.57 -0.50 7.98
CA SER A 57 -0.12 -0.31 7.83
C SER A 57 0.25 -0.01 6.37
N TYR A 58 -0.36 -0.72 5.42
CA TYR A 58 -0.14 -0.49 4.00
C TYR A 58 -0.60 0.91 3.56
N GLN A 59 -1.77 1.38 4.01
CA GLN A 59 -2.26 2.73 3.73
C GLN A 59 -1.32 3.81 4.31
N CYS A 60 -0.86 3.63 5.55
CA CYS A 60 0.11 4.53 6.17
C CYS A 60 1.43 4.59 5.38
N HIS A 61 1.96 3.44 4.94
CA HIS A 61 3.15 3.41 4.09
C HIS A 61 2.90 4.08 2.74
N LYS A 62 1.74 3.85 2.12
CA LYS A 62 1.40 4.45 0.83
C LYS A 62 1.31 5.97 0.90
N HIS A 63 0.81 6.51 2.01
CA HIS A 63 0.80 7.97 2.25
C HIS A 63 2.22 8.57 2.31
N ARG A 64 3.22 7.79 2.73
CA ARG A 64 4.62 8.23 2.75
C ARG A 64 5.27 8.21 1.37
N CYS A 65 4.77 7.39 0.45
CA CYS A 65 5.25 7.32 -0.92
C CYS A 65 4.83 8.53 -1.76
N GLY A 66 5.50 8.70 -2.90
CA GLY A 66 5.17 9.73 -3.89
C GLY A 66 5.78 11.09 -3.60
N ARG A 67 5.70 11.97 -4.60
CA ARG A 67 6.20 13.34 -4.49
C ARG A 67 5.33 14.13 -3.51
N LYS A 68 5.95 14.75 -2.50
CA LYS A 68 5.27 15.67 -1.61
C LYS A 68 4.94 16.97 -2.35
N ARG A 69 3.84 17.62 -1.98
CA ARG A 69 3.49 18.93 -2.53
C ARG A 69 4.64 19.90 -2.25
N THR A 70 5.26 20.38 -3.31
CA THR A 70 6.24 21.47 -3.21
C THR A 70 5.45 22.76 -3.02
N GLN A 71 5.71 23.48 -1.93
CA GLN A 71 5.22 24.84 -1.76
C GLN A 71 6.26 25.80 -2.31
N LEU A 72 5.79 26.81 -3.06
CA LEU A 72 6.66 27.89 -3.53
C LEU A 72 7.13 28.72 -2.32
N PRO A 73 8.39 29.18 -2.30
CA PRO A 73 8.86 30.11 -1.30
C PRO A 73 7.98 31.38 -1.24
N PRO A 74 7.81 32.01 -0.07
CA PRO A 74 6.98 33.20 0.07
C PRO A 74 7.39 34.34 -0.89
N ALA A 75 8.69 34.48 -1.17
CA ALA A 75 9.20 35.47 -2.10
C ALA A 75 8.69 35.25 -3.54
N GLU A 76 8.66 34.00 -4.00
CA GLU A 76 8.15 33.66 -5.33
C GLU A 76 6.64 33.82 -5.40
N VAL A 77 5.92 33.46 -4.35
CA VAL A 77 4.46 33.68 -4.25
C VAL A 77 4.15 35.17 -4.32
N ASN A 78 4.88 36.00 -3.57
CA ASN A 78 4.72 37.46 -3.57
C ASN A 78 5.04 38.06 -4.95
N TYR A 79 6.12 37.60 -5.59
CA TYR A 79 6.48 38.00 -6.95
C TYR A 79 5.36 37.69 -7.94
N ILE A 80 4.85 36.45 -7.96
CA ILE A 80 3.74 36.04 -8.84
C ILE A 80 2.51 36.92 -8.58
N ASN A 81 2.12 37.12 -7.32
CA ASN A 81 0.97 37.94 -6.96
C ASN A 81 1.12 39.40 -7.42
N SER A 82 2.32 39.98 -7.28
CA SER A 82 2.61 41.33 -7.74
C SER A 82 2.49 41.48 -9.26
N LYS A 83 2.92 40.46 -10.02
CA LYS A 83 2.83 40.46 -11.48
C LYS A 83 1.40 40.26 -11.97
N VAL A 84 0.62 39.42 -11.30
CA VAL A 84 -0.81 39.21 -11.60
C VAL A 84 -1.63 40.47 -11.34
N LYS A 85 -1.34 41.25 -10.29
CA LYS A 85 -2.03 42.51 -10.00
C LYS A 85 -1.69 43.67 -10.96
N ALA A 86 -0.59 43.57 -11.68
CA ALA A 86 -0.08 44.64 -12.55
C ALA A 86 -0.55 44.52 -14.01
N GLY A 87 -1.27 43.44 -14.36
CA GLY A 87 -1.99 43.28 -15.62
C GLY A 87 -3.49 43.33 -15.39
#